data_AF-A0A838PDK4-F1
#
_entry.id   AF-A0A838PDK4-F1
#
_cell.length_a   1.000
_cell.length_b   1.000
_cell.length_c   1.000
_cell.angle_alpha   90.00
_cell.angle_beta   90.00
_cell.angle_gamma   90.00
#
_symmetry.space_group_name_H-M   'P 1'
#
loop_
_entity.id
_entity.type
_entity.pdbx_description
1 polymer ?
#
loop_
_entity_poly.entity_id
_entity_poly.type
_entity_poly.pdbx_seq_one_letter_code
_entity_poly.pdbx_strand_id
1 'polypeptide(L)' 'MTAPMLTLDQAKNLKPGDVLLTPDGKRWKVNGEIKRWKRDPNRIRIPLKHGLYAYGAITETDFDPHGNSLYFTGKEKP' A
#
# COMPACT_ATOMS: atom_id res chain seq x y z
N MET A 1 -0.86 -20.29 7.97
CA MET A 1 -1.61 -19.08 8.38
C MET A 1 -1.35 -18.04 7.32
N THR A 2 -2.30 -17.76 6.43
CA THR A 2 -2.15 -16.72 5.40
C THR A 2 -2.08 -15.38 6.13
N ALA A 3 -0.96 -14.66 6.01
CA ALA A 3 -0.92 -13.28 6.50
C ALA A 3 -2.06 -12.52 5.80
N PRO A 4 -2.93 -11.78 6.53
CA PRO A 4 -3.95 -10.98 5.87
C PRO A 4 -3.25 -10.10 4.84
N MET A 5 -3.82 -9.93 3.65
CA MET A 5 -3.30 -9.08 2.58
C MET A 5 -3.83 -7.65 2.77
N LEU A 6 -3.09 -6.65 2.29
CA LEU A 6 -3.50 -5.26 2.39
C LEU A 6 -4.71 -5.04 1.47
N THR A 7 -5.86 -4.66 2.04
CA THR A 7 -7.05 -4.40 1.22
C THR A 7 -7.05 -2.98 0.66
N LEU A 8 -7.82 -2.74 -0.40
CA LEU A 8 -7.98 -1.41 -0.99
C LEU A 8 -8.50 -0.38 0.03
N ASP A 9 -9.46 -0.77 0.88
CA ASP A 9 -9.99 0.10 1.93
C ASP A 9 -8.95 0.39 3.02
N GLN A 10 -8.12 -0.58 3.39
CA GLN A 10 -7.00 -0.33 4.29
C GLN A 10 -5.97 0.61 3.66
N ALA A 11 -5.64 0.39 2.38
CA ALA A 11 -4.69 1.20 1.62
C ALA A 11 -5.13 2.68 1.55
N LYS A 12 -6.43 2.93 1.32
CA LYS A 12 -7.02 4.27 1.32
C LYS A 12 -6.89 5.03 2.65
N ASN A 13 -6.71 4.29 3.75
CA ASN A 13 -6.62 4.84 5.11
C ASN A 13 -5.19 4.86 5.67
N LEU A 14 -4.18 4.51 4.86
CA LEU A 14 -2.79 4.64 5.26
C LEU A 14 -2.43 6.11 5.52
N LYS A 15 -1.35 6.31 6.28
CA LYS A 15 -0.84 7.65 6.61
C LYS A 15 0.64 7.76 6.20
N PRO A 16 1.10 8.97 5.85
CA PRO A 16 2.54 9.22 5.72
C PRO A 16 3.26 8.73 6.96
N GLY A 17 4.30 7.91 6.77
CA GLY A 17 5.01 7.30 7.89
C GLY A 17 4.71 5.83 8.13
N ASP A 18 3.54 5.34 7.70
CA ASP A 18 3.16 3.94 7.84
C ASP A 18 4.12 3.02 7.09
N VAL A 19 4.38 1.84 7.66
CA VAL A 19 5.25 0.82 7.07
C VAL A 19 4.42 -0.37 6.63
N LEU A 20 4.64 -0.79 5.39
CA LEU A 20 4.04 -1.96 4.76
C LEU A 20 5.08 -3.05 4.61
N LEU A 21 4.65 -4.29 4.78
CA LEU A 21 5.47 -5.49 4.59
C LEU A 21 5.09 -6.20 3.31
N THR A 22 6.11 -6.64 2.58
CA THR A 22 5.97 -7.61 1.48
C THR A 22 6.16 -9.05 2.01
N PRO A 23 5.70 -10.09 1.29
CA PRO A 23 5.89 -11.48 1.71
C PRO A 23 7.36 -11.90 1.92
N ASP A 24 8.30 -11.29 1.20
CA ASP A 24 9.75 -11.49 1.35
C ASP A 24 10.36 -10.68 2.51
N GLY A 25 9.54 -10.01 3.33
CA GLY A 25 9.97 -9.29 4.52
C GLY A 25 10.53 -7.88 4.27
N LYS A 26 10.42 -7.35 3.05
CA LYS A 26 10.85 -5.97 2.78
C LYS A 26 9.86 -4.97 3.37
N ARG A 27 10.43 -3.90 3.93
CA ARG A 27 9.69 -2.80 4.56
C ARG A 27 9.62 -1.62 3.62
N TRP A 28 8.40 -1.20 3.27
CA TRP A 28 8.13 -0.04 2.45
C TRP A 28 7.39 1.01 3.26
N LYS A 29 7.94 2.22 3.32
CA LYS A 29 7.35 3.33 4.07
C LYS A 29 6.51 4.21 3.15
N VAL A 30 5.32 4.60 3.59
CA VAL A 30 4.50 5.60 2.90
C VAL A 30 5.22 6.95 2.95
N ASN A 31 5.54 7.47 1.76
CA ASN A 31 6.42 8.62 1.55
C ASN A 31 5.67 9.80 0.93
N GLY A 32 4.64 10.28 1.63
CA GLY A 32 3.87 11.45 1.22
C GLY A 32 2.37 11.21 1.26
N GLU A 33 1.62 12.20 0.77
CA GLU A 33 0.15 12.18 0.80
C GLU A 33 -0.44 11.16 -0.16
N ILE A 34 -1.52 10.53 0.30
CA ILE A 34 -2.30 9.58 -0.49
C ILE A 34 -3.25 10.35 -1.40
N LYS A 35 -3.11 10.12 -2.70
CA LYS A 35 -4.00 10.71 -3.70
C LYS A 35 -5.19 9.79 -3.94
N ARG A 36 -6.38 10.38 -3.90
CA ARG A 36 -7.68 9.71 -4.13
C ARG A 36 -8.47 10.53 -5.13
N TRP A 37 -9.23 9.88 -6.00
CA TRP A 37 -10.02 10.56 -7.02
C TRP A 37 -11.50 10.51 -6.67
N LYS A 38 -12.16 11.68 -6.63
CA LYS A 38 -13.60 11.77 -6.30
C LYS A 38 -14.49 11.06 -7.33
N ARG A 39 -14.12 11.14 -8.61
CA ARG A 39 -14.89 10.57 -9.74
C ARG A 39 -14.69 9.07 -9.90
N ASP A 40 -13.63 8.51 -9.31
CA ASP A 40 -13.31 7.10 -9.37
C ASP A 40 -12.78 6.65 -8.00
N PRO A 41 -13.64 6.07 -7.14
CA PRO A 41 -13.26 5.69 -5.79
C PRO A 41 -12.28 4.52 -5.75
N ASN A 42 -12.05 3.80 -6.85
CA ASN A 42 -11.07 2.71 -6.92
C ASN A 42 -9.68 3.23 -7.27
N ARG A 43 -9.60 4.37 -7.94
CA ARG A 43 -8.34 5.01 -8.30
C ARG A 43 -7.67 5.64 -7.08
N ILE A 44 -6.46 5.17 -6.79
CA ILE A 44 -5.64 5.63 -5.67
C ILE A 44 -4.17 5.74 -6.09
N ARG A 45 -3.40 6.56 -5.39
CA ARG A 45 -1.93 6.55 -5.51
C ARG A 45 -1.30 6.79 -4.15
N ILE A 46 -0.51 5.82 -3.70
CA ILE A 46 0.16 5.85 -2.40
C ILE A 46 1.66 5.83 -2.67
N PRO A 47 2.38 6.95 -2.48
CA PRO A 47 3.83 6.98 -2.69
C PRO A 47 4.52 6.14 -1.62
N LEU A 48 5.44 5.27 -2.05
CA LEU A 48 6.24 4.42 -1.17
C LEU A 48 7.73 4.67 -1.36
N LYS A 49 8.51 4.40 -0.31
CA LYS A 49 9.97 4.30 -0.38
C LYS A 49 10.48 3.10 0.39
N HIS A 50 11.57 2.53 -0.09
CA HIS A 50 12.36 1.52 0.60
C HIS A 50 13.81 2.01 0.69
N GLY A 51 14.30 2.19 1.92
CA GLY A 51 15.62 2.81 2.15
C GLY A 51 15.71 4.23 1.58
N LEU A 52 16.90 4.60 1.09
CA LEU A 52 17.20 5.93 0.56
C LEU A 52 17.00 6.06 -0.96
N TYR A 53 17.01 4.93 -1.69
CA TYR A 53 17.13 4.94 -3.16
C TYR A 53 16.03 4.19 -3.91
N ALA A 54 15.20 3.39 -3.24
CA ALA A 54 14.10 2.71 -3.90
C ALA A 54 12.78 3.47 -3.64
N TYR A 55 12.10 3.84 -4.71
CA TYR A 55 10.84 4.56 -4.70
C TYR A 55 9.82 3.81 -5.54
N GLY A 56 8.55 3.89 -5.14
CA GLY A 56 7.46 3.25 -5.84
C GLY A 56 6.14 3.91 -5.49
N ALA A 57 5.05 3.35 -5.99
CA ALA A 57 3.73 3.71 -5.54
C ALA A 57 2.78 2.51 -5.65
N ILE A 58 1.82 2.41 -4.72
CA ILE A 58 0.65 1.56 -4.89
C ILE A 58 -0.39 2.35 -5.69
N THR A 59 -0.99 1.69 -6.65
CA THR A 59 -2.04 2.17 -7.54
C THR A 59 -3.17 1.15 -7.64
N GLU A 60 -4.25 1.50 -8.31
CA GLU A 60 -5.41 0.62 -8.52
C GLU A 60 -5.07 -0.72 -9.18
N THR A 61 -3.99 -0.79 -9.98
CA THR A 61 -3.56 -2.01 -10.68
C THR A 61 -2.82 -2.99 -9.77
N ASP A 62 -2.47 -2.59 -8.55
CA ASP A 62 -1.75 -3.43 -7.58
C ASP A 62 -2.70 -4.26 -6.70
N PHE A 63 -3.98 -4.30 -7.05
CA PHE A 63 -5.03 -5.06 -6.36
C PHE A 63 -5.69 -6.07 -7.30
N ASP A 64 -6.07 -7.21 -6.73
CA ASP A 64 -6.89 -8.21 -7.42
C ASP A 64 -8.36 -7.75 -7.58
N PRO A 65 -9.21 -8.48 -8.33
CA PRO A 65 -10.63 -8.16 -8.47
C PRO A 65 -11.44 -8.17 -7.15
N HIS A 66 -10.89 -8.75 -6.08
CA HIS A 66 -11.49 -8.80 -4.75
C HIS A 66 -10.99 -7.66 -3.83
N GLY A 67 -10.09 -6.80 -4.33
CA GLY A 67 -9.53 -5.67 -3.60
C GLY A 67 -8.37 -6.02 -2.66
N ASN A 68 -7.71 -7.17 -2.82
CA ASN A 68 -6.53 -7.55 -2.06
C ASN A 68 -5.24 -7.16 -2.81
N SER A 69 -4.25 -6.63 -2.09
CA SER A 69 -2.99 -6.21 -2.69
C SER A 69 -2.17 -7.41 -3.15
N LEU A 70 -1.68 -7.37 -4.38
CA LEU A 70 -0.83 -8.41 -4.96
C LEU A 70 0.57 -8.50 -4.33
N TYR A 71 1.01 -7.45 -3.63
CA TYR A 71 2.41 -7.28 -3.20
C TYR A 71 2.58 -7.10 -1.69
N PHE A 72 1.56 -6.62 -0.98
CA PHE A 72 1.68 -6.25 0.42
C PHE A 72 0.79 -7.11 1.31
N THR A 73 1.38 -7.65 2.36
CA THR A 73 0.65 -8.40 3.38
C THR A 73 -0.09 -7.41 4.27
N GLY A 74 0.57 -6.42 4.85
CA GLY A 74 -0.17 -5.42 5.61
C GLY A 74 0.69 -4.36 6.22
N LYS A 75 0.02 -3.51 7.02
CA LYS A 75 0.69 -2.51 7.84
C LYS A 75 1.38 -3.20 9.02
N GLU A 76 2.64 -2.89 9.21
CA GLU A 76 3.38 -3.28 10.41
C GLU A 76 2.79 -2.53 11.62
N LYS A 77 2.45 -3.27 12.67
CA LYS A 77 1.99 -2.67 13.93
C LYS A 77 3.21 -1.98 14.58
N PRO A 78 3.08 -0.74 15.09
CA PRO A 78 4.17 -0.06 15.80
C PRO A 78 4.64 -0.85 17.02
#